data_AF-A0A7V9IMV3-F1
#
_entry.id   AF-A0A7V9IMV3-F1
#
_cell.length_a   1.000
_cell.length_b   1.000
_cell.length_c   1.000
_cell.angle_alpha   90.00
_cell.angle_beta   90.00
_cell.angle_gamma   90.00
#
_symmetry.space_group_name_H-M   'P 1'
#
loop_
_entity.id
_entity.type
_entity.pdbx_description
1 polymer ?
#
loop_
_entity_poly.entity_id
_entity_poly.type
_entity_poly.pdbx_seq_one_letter_code
_entity_poly.pdbx_strand_id
1 'polypeptide(L)'
;MIPSASGGLGHIGRTAALGRAIARLNPHLNIEYLLDTEKLRPFNVDAAAAMGYRVSLLPLRHRTERDAIVRTCLGHADVIVEDTCRSLISYRKLLPHAAWMSIPMYPLWDELFMDWPLLEQVDVIAWAYPSALKFPAELMSLSPKVLHTGPFIEVTDIPKRRA
;
A
#
# COMPACT_ATOMS: atom_id res chain seq x y z
N MET A 1 -2.68 6.50 7.54
CA MET A 1 -2.11 5.47 6.65
C MET A 1 -3.18 4.94 5.75
N ILE A 2 -2.96 5.06 4.44
CA ILE A 2 -3.84 4.54 3.40
C ILE A 2 -3.21 3.34 2.74
N PRO A 3 -3.62 2.11 3.08
CA PRO A 3 -3.40 0.97 2.21
C PRO A 3 -4.36 1.02 1.03
N SER A 4 -3.82 1.09 -0.18
CA SER A 4 -4.60 0.90 -1.40
C SER A 4 -4.75 -0.59 -1.69
N ALA A 5 -5.97 -1.06 -1.94
CA ALA A 5 -6.30 -2.43 -2.30
C ALA A 5 -7.04 -2.46 -3.66
N SER A 6 -6.28 -2.59 -4.75
CA SER A 6 -6.78 -2.84 -6.11
C SER A 6 -6.68 -4.31 -6.54
N GLY A 7 -6.34 -5.22 -5.62
CA GLY A 7 -6.22 -6.66 -5.90
C GLY A 7 -7.26 -7.53 -5.16
N GLY A 8 -7.22 -8.84 -5.40
CA GLY A 8 -8.09 -9.83 -4.73
C GLY A 8 -7.95 -9.90 -3.20
N LEU A 9 -8.75 -10.74 -2.54
CA LEU A 9 -8.86 -10.84 -1.06
C LEU A 9 -7.53 -10.88 -0.29
N GLY A 10 -6.46 -11.44 -0.89
CA GLY A 10 -5.12 -11.49 -0.29
C GLY A 10 -4.52 -10.11 0.01
N HIS A 11 -4.83 -9.09 -0.79
CA HIS A 11 -4.31 -7.74 -0.58
C HIS A 11 -5.02 -6.99 0.56
N ILE A 12 -6.33 -7.18 0.68
CA ILE A 12 -7.10 -6.68 1.83
C ILE A 12 -6.61 -7.35 3.12
N GLY A 13 -6.33 -8.66 3.07
CA GLY A 13 -5.75 -9.40 4.21
C GLY A 13 -4.37 -8.88 4.63
N ARG A 14 -3.44 -8.68 3.68
CA ARG A 14 -2.10 -8.17 3.94
C ARG A 14 -2.11 -6.77 4.54
N THR A 15 -2.88 -5.86 3.95
CA THR A 15 -3.00 -4.49 4.44
C THR A 15 -3.68 -4.43 5.81
N ALA A 16 -4.63 -5.32 6.09
CA ALA A 16 -5.22 -5.48 7.42
C ALA A 16 -4.26 -5.98 8.49
N ALA A 17 -3.36 -6.91 8.15
CA ALA A 17 -2.31 -7.34 9.06
C ALA A 17 -1.41 -6.16 9.44
N LEU A 18 -1.00 -5.36 8.44
CA LEU A 18 -0.22 -4.15 8.66
C LEU A 18 -0.97 -3.12 9.53
N GLY A 19 -2.23 -2.83 9.20
CA GLY A 19 -3.06 -1.91 9.98
C GLY A 19 -3.16 -2.33 11.45
N ARG A 20 -3.40 -3.63 11.71
CA ARG A 20 -3.48 -4.17 13.08
C ARG A 20 -2.15 -4.08 13.82
N ALA A 21 -1.04 -4.37 13.15
CA ALA A 21 0.29 -4.26 13.75
C ALA A 21 0.59 -2.81 14.16
N ILE A 22 0.28 -1.84 13.30
CA ILE A 22 0.47 -0.42 13.59
C ILE A 22 -0.42 0.03 14.74
N ALA A 23 -1.70 -0.33 14.73
CA ALA A 23 -2.62 0.02 15.82
C ALA A 23 -2.19 -0.56 17.18
N ARG A 24 -1.60 -1.76 17.20
CA ARG A 24 -1.03 -2.36 18.41
C ARG A 24 0.20 -1.60 18.92
N LEU A 25 1.07 -1.16 18.01
CA LEU A 25 2.29 -0.42 18.36
C LEU A 25 1.99 1.00 18.83
N ASN A 26 1.00 1.65 18.23
CA ASN A 26 0.59 3.00 18.63
C ASN A 26 -0.93 3.19 18.40
N PRO A 27 -1.75 3.08 19.46
CA PRO A 27 -3.21 3.18 19.36
C PRO A 27 -3.71 4.61 19.09
N HIS A 28 -2.84 5.62 19.16
CA HIS A 28 -3.20 7.01 18.86
C HIS A 28 -3.16 7.33 17.35
N LEU A 29 -2.67 6.41 16.52
CA LEU A 29 -2.62 6.59 15.08
C LEU A 29 -3.99 6.35 14.44
N ASN A 30 -4.39 7.28 13.57
CA ASN A 30 -5.59 7.13 12.75
C ASN A 30 -5.26 6.36 11.45
N ILE A 31 -5.90 5.22 11.25
CA ILE A 31 -5.73 4.37 10.07
C ILE A 31 -7.00 4.43 9.22
N GLU A 32 -6.82 4.67 7.92
CA GLU A 32 -7.91 4.88 6.96
C GLU A 32 -7.59 4.15 5.66
N TYR A 33 -8.46 3.26 5.19
CA TYR A 33 -8.31 2.59 3.90
C TYR A 33 -8.82 3.50 2.79
N LEU A 34 -8.02 3.71 1.75
CA LEU A 34 -8.49 4.35 0.53
C LEU A 34 -8.60 3.33 -0.58
N LEU A 35 -9.79 3.17 -1.11
CA LEU A 35 -10.04 2.27 -2.21
C LEU A 35 -10.17 3.07 -3.50
N ASP A 36 -9.32 2.73 -4.47
CA ASP A 36 -9.35 3.37 -5.79
C ASP A 36 -10.52 2.83 -6.60
N THR A 37 -11.50 3.68 -6.90
CA THR A 37 -12.72 3.26 -7.60
C THR A 37 -12.43 2.74 -9.00
N GLU A 38 -11.30 3.13 -9.62
CA GLU A 38 -10.91 2.65 -10.95
C GLU A 38 -10.58 1.16 -10.99
N LYS A 39 -10.20 0.57 -9.85
CA LYS A 39 -9.78 -0.84 -9.73
C LYS A 39 -10.58 -1.61 -8.70
N LEU A 40 -11.67 -1.03 -8.22
CA LEU A 40 -12.50 -1.58 -7.15
C LEU A 40 -13.32 -2.76 -7.65
N ARG A 41 -13.28 -3.87 -6.91
CA ARG A 41 -14.24 -4.97 -7.09
C ARG A 41 -15.40 -4.78 -6.10
N PRO A 42 -16.62 -5.24 -6.42
CA PRO A 42 -17.80 -5.00 -5.57
C PRO A 42 -17.61 -5.39 -4.09
N PHE A 43 -16.92 -6.50 -3.80
CA PHE A 43 -16.71 -6.97 -2.43
C PHE A 43 -15.63 -6.21 -1.64
N ASN A 44 -14.80 -5.37 -2.29
CA ASN A 44 -13.65 -4.75 -1.64
C ASN A 44 -14.07 -3.76 -0.55
N VAL A 45 -15.18 -3.04 -0.76
CA VAL A 45 -15.70 -2.06 0.21
C VAL A 45 -16.14 -2.76 1.49
N ASP A 46 -16.98 -3.78 1.36
CA ASP A 46 -17.48 -4.55 2.50
C ASP A 46 -16.34 -5.26 3.24
N ALA A 47 -15.40 -5.84 2.51
CA ALA A 47 -14.25 -6.52 3.09
C ALA A 47 -13.30 -5.56 3.83
N ALA A 48 -13.10 -4.35 3.31
CA ALA A 48 -12.29 -3.32 3.99
C ALA A 48 -13.03 -2.76 5.21
N ALA A 49 -14.34 -2.50 5.12
CA ALA A 49 -15.14 -2.00 6.22
C ALA A 49 -15.22 -3.01 7.38
N ALA A 50 -15.32 -4.30 7.07
CA ALA A 50 -15.32 -5.39 8.06
C ALA A 50 -14.03 -5.47 8.91
N MET A 51 -12.96 -4.79 8.51
CA MET A 51 -11.70 -4.73 9.27
C MET A 51 -11.77 -3.76 10.46
N GLY A 52 -12.81 -2.94 10.57
CA GLY A 52 -12.98 -1.97 11.65
C GLY A 52 -12.19 -0.67 11.49
N TYR A 53 -11.65 -0.41 10.29
CA TYR A 53 -10.99 0.85 9.95
C TYR A 53 -11.93 1.75 9.14
N ARG A 54 -11.68 3.07 9.18
CA ARG A 54 -12.35 4.01 8.30
C ARG A 54 -12.03 3.66 6.85
N VAL A 55 -13.03 3.68 5.98
CA VAL A 55 -12.86 3.46 4.53
C VAL A 55 -13.30 4.71 3.78
N SER A 56 -12.45 5.17 2.88
CA SER A 56 -12.71 6.27 1.95
C SER A 56 -12.53 5.78 0.52
N LEU A 57 -13.24 6.42 -0.41
CA LEU A 57 -13.13 6.10 -1.83
C LEU A 57 -12.36 7.21 -2.53
N LEU A 58 -11.38 6.82 -3.35
CA LEU A 58 -10.74 7.73 -4.27
C LEU A 58 -11.49 7.64 -5.60
N PRO A 59 -12.25 8.68 -6.00
CA PRO A 59 -13.06 8.64 -7.20
C PRO A 59 -12.18 8.58 -8.46
N LEU A 60 -12.81 8.32 -9.60
CA LEU A 60 -12.19 8.44 -10.91
C LEU A 60 -11.60 9.84 -11.08
N ARG A 61 -10.35 9.93 -11.54
CA ARG A 61 -9.62 11.19 -11.63
C ARG A 61 -9.45 11.63 -13.08
N HIS A 62 -10.37 12.44 -13.58
CA HIS A 62 -10.19 13.08 -14.88
C HIS A 62 -9.08 14.13 -14.81
N ARG A 63 -8.38 14.35 -15.94
CA ARG A 63 -7.17 15.20 -16.01
C ARG A 63 -7.38 16.60 -15.41
N THR A 64 -8.57 17.18 -15.54
CA THR A 64 -8.91 18.55 -15.11
C THR A 64 -9.14 18.68 -13.61
N GLU A 65 -9.57 17.62 -12.94
CA GLU A 65 -9.96 17.65 -11.51
C GLU A 65 -9.08 16.76 -10.61
N ARG A 66 -8.24 15.92 -11.23
CA ARG A 66 -7.34 14.97 -10.54
C ARG A 66 -6.59 15.58 -9.38
N ASP A 67 -5.97 16.74 -9.58
CA ASP A 67 -5.15 17.35 -8.54
C ASP A 67 -5.99 17.82 -7.34
N ALA A 68 -7.20 18.32 -7.57
CA ALA A 68 -8.14 18.72 -6.53
C ALA A 68 -8.70 17.50 -5.78
N ILE A 69 -9.06 16.43 -6.50
CA ILE A 69 -9.50 15.17 -5.92
C ILE A 69 -8.42 14.59 -5.02
N VAL A 70 -7.18 14.48 -5.52
CA VAL A 70 -6.06 13.91 -4.76
C VAL A 70 -5.82 14.74 -3.50
N ARG A 71 -5.77 16.06 -3.59
CA ARG A 71 -5.60 16.92 -2.40
C ARG A 71 -6.73 16.77 -1.40
N THR A 72 -7.97 16.65 -1.87
CA THR A 72 -9.14 16.47 -0.99
C THR A 72 -9.14 15.11 -0.29
N CYS A 73 -8.81 14.04 -1.03
CA CYS A 73 -8.88 12.67 -0.50
C CYS A 73 -7.64 12.24 0.29
N LEU A 74 -6.49 12.86 0.06
CA LEU A 74 -5.21 12.44 0.64
C LEU A 74 -4.49 13.55 1.43
N GLY A 75 -4.94 14.80 1.33
CA GLY A 75 -4.26 15.96 1.89
C GLY A 75 -4.21 16.03 3.41
N HIS A 76 -4.93 15.15 4.09
CA HIS A 76 -4.90 15.00 5.55
C HIS A 76 -3.91 13.91 6.02
N ALA A 77 -3.27 13.18 5.12
CA ALA A 77 -2.42 12.05 5.48
C ALA A 77 -0.98 12.47 5.76
N ASP A 78 -0.47 12.18 6.97
CA ASP A 78 0.95 12.34 7.28
C ASP A 78 1.82 11.24 6.65
N VAL A 79 1.25 10.04 6.49
CA VAL A 79 1.92 8.87 5.91
C VAL A 79 0.97 8.13 4.96
N ILE A 80 1.44 7.90 3.74
CA ILE A 80 0.76 7.14 2.69
C ILE A 80 1.54 5.86 2.43
N VAL A 81 0.84 4.72 2.50
CA VAL A 81 1.45 3.38 2.33
C VAL A 81 0.85 2.71 1.09
N GLU A 82 1.55 2.82 -0.02
CA GLU A 82 1.17 2.16 -1.24
C GLU A 82 1.52 0.67 -1.17
N ASP A 83 0.55 -0.20 -1.45
CA ASP A 83 0.74 -1.67 -1.43
C ASP A 83 0.30 -2.36 -2.73
N THR A 84 -0.71 -1.80 -3.41
CA THR A 84 -1.25 -2.39 -4.65
C THR A 84 -1.62 -1.39 -5.74
N CYS A 85 -1.53 -0.09 -5.48
CA CYS A 85 -1.89 0.96 -6.43
C CYS A 85 -0.73 1.94 -6.61
N ARG A 86 0.34 1.44 -7.21
CA ARG A 86 1.59 2.15 -7.48
C ARG A 86 1.39 3.47 -8.22
N SER A 87 0.33 3.58 -9.03
CA SER A 87 -0.06 4.82 -9.70
C SER A 87 -0.30 5.99 -8.74
N LEU A 88 -0.63 5.75 -7.47
CA LEU A 88 -0.77 6.80 -6.46
C LEU A 88 0.55 7.52 -6.19
N ILE A 89 1.70 6.85 -6.32
CA ILE A 89 3.02 7.43 -6.07
C ILE A 89 3.27 8.64 -6.99
N SER A 90 2.73 8.60 -8.22
CA SER A 90 2.84 9.72 -9.17
C SER A 90 2.24 11.04 -8.67
N TYR A 91 1.39 10.98 -7.63
CA TYR A 91 0.78 12.13 -6.99
C TYR A 91 1.57 12.69 -5.81
N ARG A 92 2.73 12.12 -5.46
CA ARG A 92 3.58 12.59 -4.35
C ARG A 92 3.81 14.10 -4.39
N LYS A 93 4.07 14.67 -5.57
CA LYS A 93 4.31 16.11 -5.73
C LYS A 93 3.14 17.00 -5.28
N LEU A 94 1.92 16.46 -5.22
CA LEU A 94 0.74 17.17 -4.75
C LEU A 94 0.66 17.19 -3.22
N LEU A 95 1.34 16.27 -2.55
CA LEU A 95 1.26 16.02 -1.12
C LEU A 95 2.67 16.06 -0.49
N PRO A 96 3.38 17.20 -0.55
CA PRO A 96 4.78 17.29 -0.15
C PRO A 96 5.02 17.10 1.35
N HIS A 97 3.98 17.23 2.18
CA HIS A 97 4.06 17.03 3.62
C HIS A 97 4.00 15.55 4.03
N ALA A 98 3.41 14.70 3.19
CA ALA A 98 3.20 13.30 3.50
C ALA A 98 4.48 12.50 3.24
N ALA A 99 4.83 11.60 4.16
CA ALA A 99 5.83 10.57 3.90
C ALA A 99 5.20 9.44 3.07
N TRP A 100 5.95 8.95 2.09
CA TRP A 100 5.54 7.91 1.16
C TRP A 100 6.32 6.63 1.39
N MET A 101 5.59 5.56 1.63
CA MET A 101 6.12 4.22 1.78
C MET A 101 5.49 3.32 0.74
N SER A 102 6.30 2.47 0.09
CA SER A 102 5.79 1.40 -0.78
C SER A 102 6.09 0.04 -0.18
N ILE A 103 5.11 -0.86 -0.25
CA ILE A 103 5.24 -2.29 0.00
C ILE A 103 5.10 -2.96 -1.36
N PRO A 104 6.22 -3.15 -2.10
CA PRO A 104 6.14 -3.72 -3.43
C PRO A 104 5.64 -5.16 -3.34
N MET A 105 4.86 -5.56 -4.35
CA MET A 105 4.65 -6.99 -4.59
C MET A 105 5.96 -7.64 -5.02
N TYR A 106 6.20 -8.87 -4.58
CA TYR A 106 7.31 -9.67 -5.03
C TYR A 106 7.18 -9.83 -6.54
N PRO A 107 8.24 -9.54 -7.29
CA PRO A 107 8.15 -9.61 -8.74
C PRO A 107 7.99 -11.04 -9.20
N LEU A 108 7.01 -11.26 -10.08
CA LEU A 108 7.01 -12.42 -10.93
C LEU A 108 7.67 -12.01 -12.24
N TRP A 109 8.82 -12.61 -12.54
CA TRP A 109 9.60 -12.35 -13.76
C TRP A 109 9.94 -10.87 -13.95
N ASP A 110 9.47 -10.22 -15.01
CA ASP A 110 9.81 -8.86 -15.40
C ASP A 110 8.89 -7.78 -14.81
N GLU A 111 7.87 -8.16 -14.02
CA GLU A 111 6.91 -7.23 -13.40
C GLU A 111 7.57 -6.22 -12.44
N LEU A 112 8.80 -6.48 -11.98
CA LEU A 112 9.56 -5.54 -11.17
C LEU A 112 10.01 -4.30 -11.97
N PHE A 113 10.28 -4.48 -13.26
CA PHE A 113 10.89 -3.44 -14.11
C PHE A 113 9.87 -2.41 -14.59
N MET A 114 8.57 -2.67 -14.48
CA MET A 114 7.58 -1.73 -14.99
C MET A 114 7.40 -0.49 -14.10
N ASP A 115 7.71 -0.59 -12.80
CA ASP A 115 7.37 0.47 -11.83
C ASP A 115 8.55 1.01 -11.00
N TRP A 116 9.79 0.57 -11.26
CA TRP A 116 10.96 1.09 -10.53
C TRP A 116 11.10 2.63 -10.55
N PRO A 117 10.73 3.37 -11.62
CA PRO A 117 10.80 4.84 -11.60
C PRO A 117 9.78 5.47 -10.65
N LEU A 118 8.70 4.76 -10.31
CA LEU A 118 7.77 5.19 -9.27
C LEU A 118 8.37 4.93 -7.89
N LEU A 119 9.02 3.79 -7.68
CA LEU A 119 9.71 3.48 -6.43
C LEU A 119 10.85 4.45 -6.11
N GLU A 120 11.48 5.06 -7.11
CA GLU A 120 12.44 6.15 -6.89
C GLU A 120 11.83 7.37 -6.20
N GLN A 121 10.52 7.58 -6.32
CA GLN A 121 9.85 8.74 -5.74
C GLN A 121 9.44 8.53 -4.29
N VAL A 122 9.38 7.29 -3.78
CA VAL A 122 9.01 7.05 -2.38
C VAL A 122 10.17 7.35 -1.43
N ASP A 123 9.83 7.60 -0.18
CA ASP A 123 10.82 7.87 0.88
C ASP A 123 11.36 6.54 1.43
N VAL A 124 10.51 5.52 1.54
CA VAL A 124 10.85 4.20 2.10
C VAL A 124 10.21 3.06 1.31
N ILE A 125 10.94 1.95 1.17
CA ILE A 125 10.45 0.69 0.59
C ILE A 125 10.49 -0.38 1.68
N ALA A 126 9.35 -0.93 2.08
CA ALA A 126 9.31 -2.08 2.98
C ALA A 126 9.43 -3.39 2.20
N TRP A 127 10.58 -4.03 2.31
CA TRP A 127 10.81 -5.37 1.80
C TRP A 127 10.24 -6.41 2.77
N ALA A 128 8.97 -6.73 2.55
CA ALA A 128 8.18 -7.56 3.43
C ALA A 128 8.23 -9.06 3.11
N TYR A 129 9.38 -9.53 2.65
CA TYR A 129 9.58 -10.91 2.21
C TYR A 129 10.54 -11.64 3.15
N PRO A 130 10.44 -12.98 3.23
CA PRO A 130 11.41 -13.79 3.97
C PRO A 130 12.84 -13.46 3.56
N SER A 131 13.79 -13.54 4.49
CA SER A 131 15.21 -13.22 4.24
C SER A 131 15.86 -14.07 3.14
N ALA A 132 15.35 -15.27 2.90
CA ALA A 132 15.75 -16.12 1.77
C ALA A 132 15.44 -15.48 0.40
N LEU A 133 14.39 -14.65 0.33
CA LEU A 133 14.06 -13.83 -0.83
C LEU A 133 14.84 -12.52 -0.73
N LYS A 134 15.98 -12.47 -1.42
CA LYS A 134 16.84 -11.29 -1.47
C LYS A 134 16.14 -10.15 -2.20
N PHE A 135 16.54 -8.92 -1.86
CA PHE A 135 16.18 -7.77 -2.67
C PHE A 135 16.79 -7.93 -4.07
N PRO A 136 16.02 -7.69 -5.16
CA PRO A 136 16.51 -7.90 -6.52
C PRO A 136 17.75 -7.06 -6.84
N ALA A 137 18.75 -7.69 -7.47
CA ALA A 137 20.03 -7.07 -7.76
C ALA A 137 19.89 -5.86 -8.69
N GLU A 138 18.87 -5.89 -9.55
CA GLU A 138 18.55 -4.86 -10.52
C GLU A 138 17.98 -3.59 -9.87
N LEU A 139 17.44 -3.69 -8.65
CA LEU A 139 16.95 -2.55 -7.89
C LEU A 139 17.97 -2.03 -6.87
N MET A 140 19.21 -2.49 -6.87
CA MET A 140 20.20 -2.14 -5.83
C MET A 140 20.46 -0.63 -5.69
N SER A 141 20.18 0.18 -6.71
CA SER A 141 20.19 1.65 -6.60
C SER A 141 19.20 2.17 -5.55
N LEU A 142 18.11 1.44 -5.29
CA LEU A 142 17.08 1.76 -4.31
C LEU A 142 17.42 1.26 -2.90
N SER A 143 18.47 0.45 -2.72
CA SER A 143 18.83 -0.14 -1.42
C SER A 143 18.91 0.86 -0.25
N PRO A 144 19.36 2.12 -0.40
CA PRO A 144 19.34 3.10 0.69
C PRO A 144 17.94 3.40 1.25
N LYS A 145 16.88 3.13 0.48
CA LYS A 145 15.48 3.33 0.85
C LYS A 145 14.83 2.06 1.40
N VAL A 146 15.49 0.91 1.29
CA VAL A 146 14.91 -0.39 1.59
C VAL A 146 15.04 -0.72 3.06
N LEU A 147 13.91 -0.98 3.70
CA LEU A 147 13.81 -1.55 5.03
C LEU A 147 13.40 -3.02 4.91
N HIS A 148 14.25 -3.92 5.41
CA HIS A 148 13.92 -5.33 5.49
C HIS A 148 13.03 -5.56 6.71
N THR A 149 11.73 -5.73 6.47
CA THR A 149 10.73 -5.88 7.54
C THR A 149 10.33 -7.34 7.80
N GLY A 150 10.78 -8.29 6.97
CA GLY A 150 10.35 -9.69 7.05
C GLY A 150 8.89 -9.87 6.60
N PRO A 151 8.35 -11.11 6.58
CA PRO A 151 6.96 -11.31 6.18
C PRO A 151 6.00 -10.61 7.16
N PHE A 152 5.11 -9.75 6.63
CA PHE A 152 4.00 -9.14 7.39
C PHE A 152 2.95 -10.16 7.87
N ILE A 153 3.09 -11.42 7.47
CA ILE A 153 2.20 -12.52 7.81
C ILE A 153 3.03 -13.57 8.53
N GLU A 154 2.83 -13.68 9.84
CA GLU A 154 3.13 -14.93 10.53
C GLU A 154 2.24 -16.01 9.89
N VAL A 155 2.81 -17.14 9.47
CA VAL A 155 2.09 -18.24 8.79
C VAL A 155 0.84 -18.70 9.56
N THR A 156 0.83 -18.48 10.88
CA THR A 156 -0.28 -18.77 11.78
C THR A 156 -1.53 -17.90 11.58
N ASP A 157 -1.39 -16.73 10.94
CA ASP A 157 -2.47 -15.75 10.75
C ASP A 157 -3.24 -15.92 9.42
N ILE A 158 -2.83 -16.89 8.58
CA ILE A 158 -3.54 -17.24 7.35
C ILE A 158 -4.70 -18.17 7.70
N PRO A 159 -5.97 -17.82 7.40
CA PRO A 159 -7.10 -18.71 7.63
C PRO A 159 -6.88 -20.04 6.92
N LYS A 160 -6.76 -21.13 7.69
CA LYS A 160 -6.67 -22.48 7.11
C LYS A 160 -7.93 -22.73 6.31
N ARG A 161 -7.79 -23.11 5.03
CA ARG A 161 -8.89 -23.58 4.21
C ARG A 161 -9.55 -24.72 4.96
N ARG A 162 -10.79 -24.54 5.44
CA ARG A 162 -11.56 -25.63 6.03
C ARG A 162 -11.69 -26.70 4.94
N ALA A 163 -11.17 -27.90 5.24
CA ALA A 163 -11.44 -29.11 4.46
C ALA A 163 -12.88 -29.55 4.74
#